data_AF-A0A6N3EU90-F1
#
_entry.id   AF-A0A6N3EU90-F1
#
_cell.length_a   1.000
_cell.length_b   1.000
_cell.length_c   1.000
_cell.angle_alpha   90.00
_cell.angle_beta   90.00
_cell.angle_gamma   90.00
#
_symmetry.space_group_name_H-M   'P 1'
#
loop_
_entity.id
_entity.type
_entity.pdbx_description
1 polymer ?
#
loop_
_entity_poly.entity_id
_entity_poly.type
_entity_poly.pdbx_seq_one_letter_code
_entity_poly.pdbx_strand_id
1 'polypeptide(L)'
;MNDVLYKNNQKVIGSIVRLNRIKKNMSQKALAKGICVPSYLSRIENGELLPSDDVISILFERLGLKFNDSAEFIEKGLKSFERFLNDLNFNEFDYTNKIFRDIEKYEDDFITSPLILDYYLVKLARYCSTPERDKFEGAKESILSAFDLLSPKQESLYNFYIGVDILNITGDISEGKKYIEKALNYKENGHCYYWLSYVYRVENNPIKAYDSIKKALALYVEEGNFISIMESYEKTAEVYFMLDNHADAINYLKMSLRMAEKIKNSYYIEYINSMLAWSYFKIQDYNTSFKYLKKNTGLIDHRMIIPDSVIECLIYFTLEDRENLKNSINKLDTPQSLEHISKDLSNILFKLFNFYIENENYIKSPVWEGLLIYIVDDITQLVELRKVFISYLKEYYIHNRRYKDALFLK
;
A
#
# COMPACT_ATOMS: atom_id res chain seq x y z
N MET A 1 4.70 28.44 32.86
CA MET A 1 5.23 27.13 32.44
C MET A 1 5.84 27.33 31.05
N ASN A 2 6.92 28.12 30.97
CA ASN A 2 7.22 29.02 29.83
C ASN A 2 8.60 28.82 29.15
N ASP A 3 9.31 27.71 29.36
CA ASP A 3 10.68 27.58 28.82
C ASP A 3 10.95 26.35 27.94
N VAL A 4 10.06 25.35 27.91
CA VAL A 4 10.32 24.11 27.17
C VAL A 4 10.04 24.26 25.67
N LEU A 5 9.17 25.19 25.28
CA LEU A 5 8.91 25.52 23.86
C LEU A 5 10.06 26.34 23.23
N TYR A 6 10.84 27.10 24.01
CA TYR A 6 11.81 28.06 23.48
C TYR A 6 13.19 27.47 23.15
N LYS A 7 13.61 26.34 23.73
CA LYS A 7 14.83 25.63 23.27
C LYS A 7 14.64 24.95 21.91
N ASN A 8 13.41 24.58 21.55
CA ASN A 8 13.04 24.09 20.22
C ASN A 8 12.87 25.22 19.18
N ASN A 9 12.79 26.49 19.60
CA ASN A 9 12.60 27.62 18.68
C ASN A 9 13.78 27.85 17.73
N GLN A 10 15.02 27.51 18.12
CA GLN A 10 16.21 27.69 17.25
C GLN A 10 16.10 26.88 15.97
N LYS A 11 15.86 25.57 16.12
CA LYS A 11 15.73 24.64 15.00
C LYS A 11 14.52 24.98 14.16
N VAL A 12 13.40 25.28 14.80
CA VAL A 12 12.15 25.63 14.14
C VAL A 12 12.27 26.91 13.30
N ILE A 13 12.78 28.00 13.89
CA ILE A 13 12.97 29.28 13.19
C ILE A 13 13.96 29.09 12.04
N GLY A 14 15.04 28.34 12.28
CA GLY A 14 15.98 27.91 11.24
C GLY A 14 15.32 27.19 10.07
N SER A 15 14.51 26.17 10.35
CA SER A 15 13.74 25.43 9.36
C SER A 15 12.84 26.34 8.52
N ILE A 16 12.10 27.24 9.16
CA ILE A 16 11.15 28.12 8.46
C ILE A 16 11.88 29.07 7.53
N VAL A 17 12.97 29.69 8.01
CA VAL A 17 13.81 30.59 7.22
C VAL A 17 14.39 29.82 6.04
N ARG A 18 14.98 28.64 6.28
CA ARG A 18 15.59 27.78 5.26
C ARG A 18 14.58 27.34 4.20
N LEU A 19 13.44 26.79 4.62
CA LEU A 19 12.40 26.24 3.75
C LEU A 19 11.76 27.31 2.88
N ASN A 20 11.37 28.45 3.47
CA ASN A 20 10.80 29.55 2.69
C ASN A 20 11.83 30.22 1.79
N ARG A 21 13.09 30.30 2.21
CA ARG A 21 14.18 30.80 1.36
C ARG A 21 14.34 29.92 0.11
N ILE A 22 14.38 28.60 0.28
CA ILE A 22 14.51 27.63 -0.83
C ILE A 22 13.28 27.70 -1.74
N LYS A 23 12.07 27.73 -1.18
CA LYS A 23 10.81 27.86 -1.95
C LYS A 23 10.77 29.13 -2.81
N LYS A 24 11.40 30.21 -2.35
CA LYS A 24 11.54 31.48 -3.09
C LYS A 24 12.81 31.56 -3.96
N ASN A 25 13.54 30.46 -4.15
CA ASN A 25 14.80 30.40 -4.91
C ASN A 25 15.85 31.44 -4.47
N MET A 26 15.89 31.78 -3.18
CA MET A 26 16.83 32.75 -2.64
C MET A 26 18.12 32.08 -2.13
N SER A 27 19.27 32.67 -2.41
CA SER A 27 20.54 32.23 -1.79
C SER A 27 20.68 32.77 -0.36
N GLN A 28 21.48 32.10 0.48
CA GLN A 28 21.80 32.62 1.82
C GLN A 28 22.43 34.02 1.74
N LYS A 29 23.28 34.27 0.74
CA LYS A 29 23.89 35.60 0.50
C LYS A 29 22.84 36.66 0.17
N ALA A 30 21.81 36.32 -0.60
CA ALA A 30 20.74 37.25 -0.95
C ALA A 30 19.88 37.58 0.28
N LEU A 31 19.49 36.57 1.06
CA LEU A 31 18.67 36.77 2.25
C LEU A 31 19.41 37.55 3.34
N ALA A 32 20.68 37.17 3.62
CA ALA A 32 21.50 37.76 4.67
C ALA A 32 21.96 39.21 4.37
N LYS A 33 21.86 39.69 3.12
CA LYS A 33 22.41 40.99 2.69
C LYS A 33 21.90 42.15 3.57
N GLY A 34 22.80 42.80 4.30
CA GLY A 34 22.44 43.94 5.17
C GLY A 34 21.70 43.53 6.46
N ILE A 35 21.67 42.23 6.80
CA ILE A 35 21.18 41.70 8.08
C ILE A 35 22.34 41.08 8.84
N CYS A 36 23.01 40.10 8.22
CA CYS A 36 24.10 39.32 8.83
C CYS A 36 25.03 38.75 7.76
N VAL A 37 26.11 38.08 8.16
CA VAL A 37 26.98 37.36 7.22
C VAL A 37 26.36 36.00 6.83
N PRO A 38 26.58 35.47 5.60
CA PRO A 38 25.98 34.22 5.16
C PRO A 38 26.27 33.02 6.08
N SER A 39 27.46 32.98 6.68
CA SER A 39 27.82 31.95 7.68
C SER A 39 26.98 32.03 8.96
N TYR A 40 26.58 33.23 9.37
CA TYR A 40 25.67 33.44 10.50
C TYR A 40 24.26 32.97 10.17
N LEU A 41 23.76 33.30 8.97
CA LEU A 41 22.47 32.79 8.48
C LEU A 41 22.47 31.27 8.36
N SER A 42 23.55 30.65 7.87
CA SER A 42 23.64 29.19 7.79
C SER A 42 23.52 28.53 9.17
N ARG A 43 24.13 29.11 10.21
CA ARG A 43 24.02 28.61 11.58
C ARG A 43 22.59 28.76 12.14
N ILE A 44 21.89 29.82 11.76
CA ILE A 44 20.46 29.98 12.07
C ILE A 44 19.65 28.88 11.37
N GLU A 45 19.84 28.71 10.06
CA GLU A 45 19.10 27.73 9.23
C GLU A 45 19.31 26.27 9.67
N ASN A 46 20.46 25.94 10.25
CA ASN A 46 20.77 24.63 10.82
C ASN A 46 20.35 24.49 12.30
N GLY A 47 19.74 25.52 12.90
CA GLY A 47 19.36 25.53 14.30
C GLY A 47 20.53 25.49 15.28
N GLU A 48 21.74 25.87 14.83
CA GLU A 48 22.96 25.98 15.65
C GLU A 48 23.06 27.32 16.39
N LEU A 49 22.18 28.28 16.05
CA LEU A 49 22.20 29.63 16.57
C LEU A 49 20.79 30.24 16.64
N LEU A 50 20.40 30.76 17.81
CA LEU A 50 19.21 31.62 17.93
C LEU A 50 19.57 33.05 17.49
N PRO A 51 18.91 33.62 16.47
CA PRO A 51 19.00 35.04 16.19
C PRO A 51 18.26 35.86 17.26
N SER A 52 18.57 37.15 17.35
CA SER A 52 17.72 38.08 18.11
C SER A 52 16.36 38.28 17.43
N ASP A 53 15.36 38.71 18.20
CA ASP A 53 14.01 38.98 17.69
C ASP A 53 14.00 39.99 16.53
N ASP A 54 14.91 40.98 16.55
CA ASP A 54 15.10 41.93 15.46
C ASP A 54 15.58 41.24 14.17
N VAL A 55 16.55 40.34 14.27
CA VAL A 55 17.09 39.60 13.12
C VAL A 55 16.02 38.66 12.56
N ILE A 56 15.24 38.00 13.43
CA ILE A 56 14.09 37.17 13.02
C ILE A 56 13.10 38.02 12.25
N SER A 57 12.69 39.16 12.81
CA SER A 57 11.70 40.05 12.20
C SER A 57 12.12 40.51 10.81
N ILE A 58 13.38 40.93 10.63
CA ILE A 58 13.89 41.40 9.33
C ILE A 58 13.99 40.24 8.32
N LEU A 59 14.40 39.05 8.75
CA LEU A 59 14.44 37.86 7.89
C LEU A 59 13.04 37.49 7.41
N PHE A 60 12.05 37.49 8.30
CA PHE A 60 10.66 37.19 7.98
C PHE A 60 10.03 38.25 7.08
N GLU A 61 10.25 39.53 7.37
CA GLU A 61 9.79 40.63 6.51
C GLU A 61 10.36 40.50 5.09
N ARG A 62 11.65 40.19 4.94
CA ARG A 62 12.28 39.99 3.64
C ARG A 62 11.78 38.76 2.91
N LEU A 63 11.44 37.71 3.66
CA LEU A 63 10.77 36.53 3.13
C LEU A 63 9.28 36.81 2.86
N GLY A 64 8.74 37.98 3.23
CA GLY A 64 7.32 38.32 3.11
C GLY A 64 6.42 37.39 3.94
N LEU A 65 6.89 36.96 5.10
CA LEU A 65 6.22 36.00 5.97
C LEU A 65 5.68 36.71 7.21
N LYS A 66 4.48 36.29 7.62
CA LYS A 66 3.96 36.55 8.95
C LYS A 66 4.16 35.29 9.78
N PHE A 67 5.04 35.34 10.79
CA PHE A 67 5.25 34.19 11.67
C PHE A 67 3.99 33.93 12.48
N ASN A 68 3.49 32.69 12.45
CA ASN A 68 2.33 32.29 13.24
C ASN A 68 2.77 31.36 14.36
N ASP A 69 2.96 31.95 15.54
CA ASP A 69 3.44 31.27 16.75
C ASP A 69 2.46 31.35 17.93
N SER A 70 1.22 31.81 17.66
CA SER A 70 0.20 31.86 18.70
C SER A 70 -0.02 30.46 19.28
N ALA A 71 -0.02 30.36 20.62
CA ALA A 71 -0.17 29.08 21.32
C ALA A 71 -1.46 28.35 20.90
N GLU A 72 -2.55 29.10 20.68
CA GLU A 72 -3.82 28.56 20.22
C GLU A 72 -3.72 27.93 18.82
N PHE A 73 -3.03 28.58 17.88
CA PHE A 73 -2.81 28.03 16.54
C PHE A 73 -1.96 26.76 16.59
N ILE A 74 -0.86 26.78 17.34
CA ILE A 74 0.04 25.63 17.49
C ILE A 74 -0.72 24.43 18.10
N GLU A 75 -1.46 24.65 19.19
CA GLU A 75 -2.22 23.59 19.85
C GLU A 75 -3.30 23.01 18.91
N LYS A 76 -4.03 23.87 18.19
CA LYS A 76 -5.06 23.45 17.23
C LYS A 76 -4.46 22.68 16.05
N GLY A 77 -3.32 23.14 15.54
CA GLY A 77 -2.59 22.48 14.45
C GLY A 77 -2.14 21.08 14.85
N LEU A 78 -1.44 20.95 15.99
CA LEU A 78 -0.98 19.66 16.52
C LEU A 78 -2.12 18.67 16.74
N LYS A 79 -3.23 19.12 17.36
CA LYS A 79 -4.42 18.27 17.54
C LYS A 79 -5.00 17.81 16.20
N SER A 80 -5.00 18.67 15.19
CA SER A 80 -5.52 18.33 13.86
C SER A 80 -4.62 17.32 13.15
N PHE A 81 -3.30 17.46 13.28
CA PHE A 81 -2.33 16.53 12.70
C PHE A 81 -2.36 15.17 13.40
N GLU A 82 -2.39 15.16 14.73
CA GLU A 82 -2.52 13.94 15.52
C GLU A 82 -3.81 13.20 15.17
N ARG A 83 -4.93 13.91 15.08
CA ARG A 83 -6.20 13.35 14.63
C ARG A 83 -6.08 12.74 13.24
N PHE A 84 -5.53 13.48 12.27
CA PHE A 84 -5.33 12.97 10.91
C PHE A 84 -4.48 11.69 10.89
N LEU A 85 -3.33 11.68 11.56
CA LEU A 85 -2.42 10.54 11.58
C LEU A 85 -3.04 9.33 12.31
N ASN A 86 -3.77 9.57 13.40
CA ASN A 86 -4.47 8.51 14.12
C ASN A 86 -5.59 7.91 13.25
N ASP A 87 -6.47 8.73 12.68
CA ASP A 87 -7.57 8.22 11.85
C ASP A 87 -7.06 7.53 10.57
N LEU A 88 -5.90 7.97 10.06
CA LEU A 88 -5.20 7.29 8.96
C LEU A 88 -4.65 5.92 9.40
N ASN A 89 -4.13 5.82 10.62
CA ASN A 89 -3.71 4.55 11.22
C ASN A 89 -4.92 3.59 11.39
N PHE A 90 -6.13 4.09 11.59
CA PHE A 90 -7.35 3.27 11.64
C PHE A 90 -7.97 3.00 10.25
N ASN A 91 -7.28 3.32 9.15
CA ASN A 91 -7.76 3.12 7.77
C ASN A 91 -9.10 3.83 7.46
N GLU A 92 -9.39 4.96 8.12
CA GLU A 92 -10.60 5.75 7.88
C GLU A 92 -10.40 6.74 6.71
N PHE A 93 -10.18 6.22 5.49
CA PHE A 93 -9.76 7.02 4.34
C PHE A 93 -10.73 8.17 3.96
N ASP A 94 -12.05 7.94 4.01
CA ASP A 94 -13.04 8.99 3.73
C ASP A 94 -13.01 10.13 4.76
N TYR A 95 -12.71 9.78 6.00
CA TYR A 95 -12.69 10.72 7.11
C TYR A 95 -11.39 11.53 7.12
N THR A 96 -10.26 10.85 6.96
CA THR A 96 -8.93 11.48 6.82
C THR A 96 -8.86 12.41 5.61
N ASN A 97 -9.55 12.08 4.51
CA ASN A 97 -9.71 12.99 3.37
C ASN A 97 -10.35 14.32 3.74
N LYS A 98 -11.40 14.30 4.57
CA LYS A 98 -12.06 15.53 5.04
C LYS A 98 -11.16 16.33 5.97
N ILE A 99 -10.53 15.65 6.94
CA ILE A 99 -9.59 16.30 7.88
C ILE A 99 -8.45 16.97 7.12
N PHE A 100 -7.86 16.28 6.15
CA PHE A 100 -6.74 16.82 5.38
C PHE A 100 -7.14 18.04 4.55
N ARG A 101 -8.34 18.05 3.95
CA ARG A 101 -8.84 19.25 3.24
C ARG A 101 -8.95 20.45 4.16
N ASP A 102 -9.32 20.26 5.41
CA ASP A 102 -9.37 21.34 6.39
C ASP A 102 -7.98 21.80 6.83
N ILE A 103 -7.03 20.88 6.95
CA ILE A 103 -5.61 21.19 7.20
C ILE A 103 -5.01 21.99 6.01
N GLU A 104 -5.26 21.56 4.77
CA GLU A 104 -4.69 22.15 3.56
C GLU A 104 -5.13 23.61 3.34
N LYS A 105 -6.31 24.01 3.83
CA LYS A 105 -6.80 25.40 3.79
C LYS A 105 -5.88 26.39 4.51
N TYR A 106 -5.13 25.93 5.50
CA TYR A 106 -4.21 26.75 6.30
C TYR A 106 -2.75 26.45 5.95
N GLU A 107 -2.47 25.92 4.75
CA GLU A 107 -1.10 25.61 4.29
C GLU A 107 -0.17 26.82 4.47
N ASP A 108 -0.58 28.00 4.00
CA ASP A 108 0.24 29.21 4.07
C ASP A 108 0.57 29.61 5.51
N ASP A 109 -0.33 29.35 6.47
CA ASP A 109 -0.08 29.60 7.89
C ASP A 109 0.86 28.54 8.48
N PHE A 110 0.70 27.26 8.11
CA PHE A 110 1.54 26.18 8.64
C PHE A 110 2.99 26.29 8.17
N ILE A 111 3.22 26.64 6.89
CA ILE A 111 4.58 26.83 6.34
C ILE A 111 5.30 28.08 6.88
N THR A 112 4.60 28.94 7.62
CA THR A 112 5.18 30.08 8.33
C THR A 112 5.05 29.93 9.84
N SER A 113 4.88 28.70 10.33
CA SER A 113 4.72 28.41 11.75
C SER A 113 5.73 27.37 12.24
N PRO A 114 5.83 27.19 13.57
CA PRO A 114 6.61 26.11 14.14
C PRO A 114 6.28 24.70 13.66
N LEU A 115 5.10 24.52 13.08
CA LEU A 115 4.56 23.23 12.65
C LEU A 115 4.94 22.84 11.22
N ILE A 116 5.83 23.58 10.56
CA ILE A 116 6.18 23.37 9.15
C ILE A 116 6.60 21.92 8.82
N LEU A 117 7.43 21.30 9.66
CA LEU A 117 7.89 19.92 9.44
C LEU A 117 6.76 18.91 9.69
N ASP A 118 5.95 19.11 10.73
CA ASP A 118 4.79 18.26 11.01
C ASP A 118 3.76 18.33 9.89
N TYR A 119 3.53 19.53 9.35
CA TYR A 119 2.64 19.73 8.21
C TYR A 119 3.14 18.99 6.97
N TYR A 120 4.43 19.07 6.63
CA TYR A 120 4.97 18.32 5.50
C TYR A 120 4.93 16.80 5.72
N LEU A 121 5.11 16.31 6.96
CA LEU A 121 4.93 14.90 7.28
C LEU A 121 3.48 14.44 7.06
N VAL A 122 2.51 15.28 7.43
CA VAL A 122 1.08 15.06 7.16
C VAL A 122 0.80 15.04 5.65
N LYS A 123 1.40 15.93 4.85
CA LYS A 123 1.32 15.86 3.37
C LYS A 123 1.93 14.56 2.84
N LEU A 124 3.11 14.18 3.34
CA LEU A 124 3.81 12.98 2.91
C LEU A 124 2.97 11.72 3.21
N ALA A 125 2.40 11.63 4.41
CA ALA A 125 1.46 10.60 4.82
C ALA A 125 0.22 10.54 3.89
N ARG A 126 -0.36 11.71 3.58
CA ARG A 126 -1.55 11.80 2.73
C ARG A 126 -1.30 11.31 1.30
N TYR A 127 -0.12 11.59 0.74
CA TYR A 127 0.15 11.39 -0.68
C TYR A 127 0.97 10.15 -1.03
N CYS A 128 1.55 9.45 -0.05
CA CYS A 128 2.41 8.27 -0.25
C CYS A 128 1.79 7.10 -1.02
N SER A 129 0.46 7.04 -1.11
CA SER A 129 -0.28 5.98 -1.81
C SER A 129 -1.29 6.56 -2.82
N THR A 130 -0.97 7.73 -3.39
CA THR A 130 -1.87 8.47 -4.29
C THR A 130 -1.19 8.78 -5.62
N PRO A 131 -1.97 9.05 -6.68
CA PRO A 131 -1.43 9.49 -7.96
C PRO A 131 -0.87 10.92 -7.95
N GLU A 132 -1.06 11.68 -6.88
CA GLU A 132 -0.62 13.09 -6.74
C GLU A 132 0.89 13.20 -6.44
N ARG A 133 1.72 12.73 -7.39
CA ARG A 133 3.17 12.58 -7.20
C ARG A 133 3.91 13.88 -6.95
N ASP A 134 3.54 14.96 -7.64
CA ASP A 134 4.19 16.27 -7.47
C ASP A 134 4.04 16.78 -6.02
N LYS A 135 2.90 16.52 -5.39
CA LYS A 135 2.65 16.91 -4.00
C LYS A 135 3.47 16.07 -3.02
N PHE A 136 3.62 14.77 -3.29
CA PHE A 136 4.45 13.89 -2.47
C PHE A 136 5.94 14.27 -2.56
N GLU A 137 6.48 14.41 -3.77
CA GLU A 137 7.89 14.76 -3.97
C GLU A 137 8.18 16.17 -3.41
N GLY A 138 7.30 17.14 -3.60
CA GLY A 138 7.46 18.48 -3.01
C GLY A 138 7.51 18.47 -1.47
N ALA A 139 6.68 17.65 -0.82
CA ALA A 139 6.73 17.48 0.63
C ALA A 139 8.02 16.78 1.10
N LYS A 140 8.45 15.74 0.36
CA LYS A 140 9.70 15.01 0.61
C LYS A 140 10.92 15.90 0.44
N GLU A 141 11.02 16.69 -0.63
CA GLU A 141 12.11 17.65 -0.84
C GLU A 141 12.16 18.69 0.27
N SER A 142 11.01 19.19 0.71
CA SER A 142 10.90 20.11 1.83
C SER A 142 11.49 19.47 3.10
N ILE A 143 11.06 18.27 3.46
CA ILE A 143 11.59 17.56 4.64
C ILE A 143 13.09 17.26 4.50
N LEU A 144 13.54 16.77 3.34
CA LEU A 144 14.95 16.47 3.07
C LEU A 144 15.85 17.69 3.25
N SER A 145 15.35 18.87 2.85
CA SER A 145 16.09 20.11 3.01
C SER A 145 16.26 20.53 4.46
N ALA A 146 15.58 19.91 5.42
CA ALA A 146 15.68 20.18 6.86
C ALA A 146 15.74 18.88 7.69
N PHE A 147 16.25 17.79 7.08
CA PHE A 147 16.17 16.45 7.64
C PHE A 147 16.90 16.33 8.99
N ASP A 148 18.03 17.02 9.13
CA ASP A 148 18.85 17.09 10.33
C ASP A 148 18.12 17.72 11.55
N LEU A 149 16.97 18.34 11.31
CA LEU A 149 16.15 19.01 12.31
C LEU A 149 15.00 18.15 12.82
N LEU A 150 14.73 17.00 12.21
CA LEU A 150 13.66 16.09 12.63
C LEU A 150 13.95 15.52 14.02
N SER A 151 12.90 15.44 14.84
CA SER A 151 12.93 14.62 16.04
C SER A 151 12.95 13.12 15.68
N PRO A 152 13.39 12.23 16.58
CA PRO A 152 13.36 10.78 16.32
C PRO A 152 11.97 10.24 15.93
N LYS A 153 10.90 10.83 16.49
CA LYS A 153 9.51 10.50 16.13
C LYS A 153 9.18 10.91 14.69
N GLN A 154 9.56 12.13 14.31
CA GLN A 154 9.35 12.67 12.96
C GLN A 154 10.18 11.92 11.91
N GLU A 155 11.43 11.56 12.24
CA GLU A 155 12.27 10.73 11.39
C GLU A 155 11.68 9.33 11.20
N SER A 156 11.13 8.72 12.26
CA SER A 156 10.41 7.44 12.15
C SER A 156 9.21 7.54 11.21
N LEU A 157 8.37 8.59 11.33
CA LEU A 157 7.24 8.82 10.42
C LEU A 157 7.69 9.03 8.97
N TYR A 158 8.74 9.84 8.75
CA TYR A 158 9.32 10.02 7.42
C TYR A 158 9.76 8.68 6.83
N ASN A 159 10.56 7.91 7.57
CA ASN A 159 11.05 6.62 7.11
C ASN A 159 9.91 5.65 6.81
N PHE A 160 8.87 5.62 7.64
CA PHE A 160 7.70 4.77 7.42
C PHE A 160 7.03 5.10 6.07
N TYR A 161 6.62 6.35 5.86
CA TYR A 161 5.87 6.70 4.66
C TYR A 161 6.71 6.72 3.38
N ILE A 162 8.02 6.99 3.47
CA ILE A 162 8.93 6.77 2.33
C ILE A 162 9.03 5.28 2.00
N GLY A 163 9.14 4.41 3.02
CA GLY A 163 9.14 2.96 2.81
C GLY A 163 7.87 2.49 2.12
N VAL A 164 6.69 2.95 2.58
CA VAL A 164 5.40 2.66 1.96
C VAL A 164 5.35 3.12 0.50
N ASP A 165 5.79 4.34 0.23
CA ASP A 165 5.81 4.91 -1.12
C ASP A 165 6.68 4.08 -2.08
N ILE A 166 7.90 3.74 -1.66
CA ILE A 166 8.83 2.92 -2.46
C ILE A 166 8.20 1.57 -2.78
N LEU A 167 7.62 0.90 -1.77
CA LEU A 167 6.99 -0.41 -1.93
C LEU A 167 5.79 -0.35 -2.89
N ASN A 168 4.95 0.68 -2.80
CA ASN A 168 3.75 0.80 -3.63
C ASN A 168 4.02 1.26 -5.06
N ILE A 169 4.99 2.15 -5.26
CA ILE A 169 5.13 2.89 -6.52
C ILE A 169 6.24 2.30 -7.38
N THR A 170 7.39 2.03 -6.77
CA THR A 170 8.56 1.50 -7.48
C THR A 170 8.61 -0.03 -7.42
N GLY A 171 8.00 -0.63 -6.39
CA GLY A 171 8.12 -2.06 -6.11
C GLY A 171 9.52 -2.47 -5.66
N ASP A 172 10.41 -1.53 -5.30
CA ASP A 172 11.73 -1.86 -4.76
C ASP A 172 11.62 -2.40 -3.33
N ILE A 173 11.50 -3.72 -3.24
CA ILE A 173 11.33 -4.45 -1.99
C ILE A 173 12.52 -4.24 -1.05
N SER A 174 13.75 -4.15 -1.58
CA SER A 174 14.96 -4.05 -0.76
C SER A 174 15.07 -2.67 -0.11
N GLU A 175 14.93 -1.60 -0.89
CA GLU A 175 15.04 -0.24 -0.32
C GLU A 175 13.82 0.09 0.54
N GLY A 176 12.61 -0.29 0.12
CA GLY A 176 11.39 -0.10 0.91
C GLY A 176 11.49 -0.75 2.30
N LYS A 177 11.95 -2.01 2.36
CA LYS A 177 12.18 -2.73 3.62
C LYS A 177 13.13 -2.00 4.56
N LYS A 178 14.27 -1.51 4.06
CA LYS A 178 15.26 -0.77 4.86
C LYS A 178 14.67 0.48 5.49
N TYR A 179 13.80 1.19 4.79
CA TYR A 179 13.08 2.34 5.34
C TYR A 179 12.07 1.93 6.42
N ILE A 180 11.31 0.86 6.22
CA ILE A 180 10.39 0.32 7.24
C ILE A 180 11.15 -0.15 8.49
N GLU A 181 12.29 -0.83 8.33
CA GLU A 181 13.14 -1.27 9.45
C GLU A 181 13.73 -0.07 10.22
N LYS A 182 14.12 1.01 9.53
CA LYS A 182 14.54 2.25 10.19
C LYS A 182 13.41 2.88 11.01
N ALA A 183 12.17 2.87 10.49
CA ALA A 183 11.03 3.41 11.22
C ALA A 183 10.77 2.66 12.53
N LEU A 184 10.94 1.33 12.52
CA LEU A 184 10.79 0.45 13.69
C LEU A 184 11.81 0.70 14.80
N ASN A 185 12.99 1.26 14.50
CA ASN A 185 14.02 1.54 15.52
C ASN A 185 13.57 2.53 16.59
N TYR A 186 12.58 3.38 16.30
CA TYR A 186 12.05 4.36 17.25
C TYR A 186 11.02 3.74 18.21
N LYS A 187 10.02 3.02 17.66
CA LYS A 187 8.96 2.37 18.41
C LYS A 187 8.35 1.25 17.56
N GLU A 188 7.97 0.14 18.19
CA GLU A 188 7.16 -0.88 17.53
C GLU A 188 5.83 -0.28 17.05
N ASN A 189 5.42 -0.68 15.85
CA ASN A 189 4.24 -0.18 15.16
C ASN A 189 3.63 -1.32 14.33
N GLY A 190 2.32 -1.52 14.46
CA GLY A 190 1.60 -2.58 13.75
C GLY A 190 1.72 -2.47 12.23
N HIS A 191 1.62 -1.26 11.68
CA HIS A 191 1.74 -1.01 10.24
C HIS A 191 3.14 -1.28 9.70
N CYS A 192 4.19 -1.00 10.47
CA CYS A 192 5.54 -1.38 10.06
C CYS A 192 5.66 -2.90 9.90
N TYR A 193 5.15 -3.67 10.86
CA TYR A 193 5.14 -5.14 10.75
C TYR A 193 4.20 -5.65 9.65
N TYR A 194 3.08 -4.97 9.39
CA TYR A 194 2.21 -5.27 8.25
C TYR A 194 2.95 -5.10 6.92
N TRP A 195 3.67 -3.99 6.72
CA TRP A 195 4.48 -3.76 5.52
C TRP A 195 5.67 -4.72 5.41
N LEU A 196 6.30 -5.08 6.51
CA LEU A 196 7.30 -6.16 6.51
C LEU A 196 6.69 -7.50 6.10
N SER A 197 5.45 -7.80 6.49
CA SER A 197 4.78 -9.01 6.03
C SER A 197 4.58 -9.03 4.52
N TYR A 198 4.21 -7.88 3.93
CA TYR A 198 4.10 -7.72 2.48
C TYR A 198 5.45 -8.00 1.81
N VAL A 199 6.52 -7.36 2.28
CA VAL A 199 7.90 -7.58 1.81
C VAL A 199 8.25 -9.07 1.83
N TYR A 200 8.02 -9.75 2.95
CA TYR A 200 8.35 -11.16 3.08
C TYR A 200 7.47 -12.09 2.23
N ARG A 201 6.23 -11.73 1.94
CA ARG A 201 5.40 -12.48 0.98
C ARG A 201 5.94 -12.36 -0.44
N VAL A 202 6.35 -11.15 -0.87
CA VAL A 202 6.96 -10.94 -2.19
C VAL A 202 8.31 -11.66 -2.32
N GLU A 203 9.11 -11.68 -1.24
CA GLU A 203 10.36 -12.47 -1.15
C GLU A 203 10.12 -14.00 -1.09
N ASN A 204 8.86 -14.46 -1.16
CA ASN A 204 8.45 -15.86 -0.99
C ASN A 204 8.96 -16.49 0.32
N ASN A 205 8.93 -15.73 1.42
CA ASN A 205 9.34 -16.15 2.76
C ASN A 205 8.13 -16.25 3.70
N PRO A 206 7.36 -17.35 3.65
CA PRO A 206 6.11 -17.47 4.41
C PRO A 206 6.31 -17.44 5.93
N ILE A 207 7.46 -17.92 6.43
CA ILE A 207 7.77 -17.94 7.87
C ILE A 207 7.89 -16.51 8.41
N LYS A 208 8.75 -15.68 7.79
CA LYS A 208 8.94 -14.29 8.22
C LYS A 208 7.70 -13.43 7.97
N ALA A 209 6.96 -13.72 6.91
CA ALA A 209 5.67 -13.08 6.65
C ALA A 209 4.68 -13.35 7.80
N TYR A 210 4.50 -14.61 8.18
CA TYR A 210 3.63 -15.00 9.29
C TYR A 210 4.04 -14.38 10.62
N ASP A 211 5.33 -14.42 10.95
CA ASP A 211 5.84 -13.82 12.19
C ASP A 211 5.58 -12.31 12.24
N SER A 212 5.73 -11.62 11.11
CA SER A 212 5.45 -10.18 11.00
C SER A 212 3.95 -9.90 11.14
N ILE A 213 3.08 -10.69 10.53
CA ILE A 213 1.61 -10.56 10.68
C ILE A 213 1.21 -10.78 12.13
N LYS A 214 1.77 -11.78 12.81
CA LYS A 214 1.48 -12.07 14.22
C LYS A 214 1.84 -10.90 15.13
N LYS A 215 2.99 -10.25 14.89
CA LYS A 215 3.39 -9.03 15.62
C LYS A 215 2.47 -7.86 15.33
N ALA A 216 2.13 -7.64 14.06
CA ALA A 216 1.18 -6.60 13.66
C ALA A 216 -0.18 -6.79 14.34
N LEU A 217 -0.71 -8.02 14.30
CA LEU A 217 -1.99 -8.39 14.92
C LEU A 217 -2.00 -8.13 16.43
N ALA A 218 -0.93 -8.47 17.15
CA ALA A 218 -0.84 -8.21 18.59
C ALA A 218 -0.97 -6.70 18.90
N LEU A 219 -0.24 -5.87 18.16
CA LEU A 219 -0.28 -4.41 18.33
C LEU A 219 -1.66 -3.83 17.93
N TYR A 220 -2.27 -4.31 16.85
CA TYR A 220 -3.60 -3.85 16.45
C TYR A 220 -4.69 -4.22 17.46
N VAL A 221 -4.56 -5.37 18.14
CA VAL A 221 -5.46 -5.75 19.24
C VAL A 221 -5.30 -4.80 20.42
N GLU A 222 -4.07 -4.44 20.79
CA GLU A 222 -3.80 -3.46 21.85
C GLU A 222 -4.35 -2.06 21.50
N GLU A 223 -4.26 -1.66 20.23
CA GLU A 223 -4.76 -0.37 19.72
C GLU A 223 -6.29 -0.34 19.51
N GLY A 224 -6.96 -1.49 19.50
CA GLY A 224 -8.38 -1.59 19.14
C GLY A 224 -8.65 -1.34 17.64
N ASN A 225 -7.66 -1.58 16.77
CA ASN A 225 -7.76 -1.32 15.34
C ASN A 225 -8.43 -2.48 14.59
N PHE A 226 -9.76 -2.53 14.65
CA PHE A 226 -10.54 -3.64 14.10
C PHE A 226 -10.37 -3.85 12.58
N ILE A 227 -10.12 -2.77 11.82
CA ILE A 227 -9.88 -2.88 10.37
C ILE A 227 -8.56 -3.60 10.12
N SER A 228 -7.48 -3.18 10.77
CA SER A 228 -6.17 -3.82 10.58
C SER A 228 -6.09 -5.24 11.18
N ILE A 229 -6.89 -5.54 12.22
CA ILE A 229 -7.07 -6.93 12.72
C ILE A 229 -7.72 -7.81 11.64
N MET A 230 -8.80 -7.34 11.02
CA MET A 230 -9.48 -8.05 9.93
C MET A 230 -8.52 -8.32 8.77
N GLU A 231 -7.78 -7.30 8.32
CA GLU A 231 -6.76 -7.44 7.28
C GLU A 231 -5.63 -8.39 7.68
N SER A 232 -5.23 -8.43 8.95
CA SER A 232 -4.21 -9.37 9.43
C SER A 232 -4.64 -10.83 9.27
N TYR A 233 -5.92 -11.16 9.48
CA TYR A 233 -6.43 -12.52 9.22
C TYR A 233 -6.43 -12.85 7.73
N GLU A 234 -6.83 -11.91 6.89
CA GLU A 234 -6.75 -12.06 5.44
C GLU A 234 -5.32 -12.26 4.96
N LYS A 235 -4.37 -11.46 5.45
CA LYS A 235 -2.93 -11.61 5.17
C LYS A 235 -2.35 -12.91 5.69
N THR A 236 -2.90 -13.46 6.78
CA THR A 236 -2.53 -14.80 7.25
C THR A 236 -2.97 -15.86 6.25
N ALA A 237 -4.18 -15.76 5.68
CA ALA A 237 -4.66 -16.69 4.66
C ALA A 237 -3.80 -16.67 3.39
N GLU A 238 -3.33 -15.50 2.96
CA GLU A 238 -2.38 -15.40 1.83
C GLU A 238 -1.07 -16.18 2.10
N VAL A 239 -0.55 -16.15 3.33
CA VAL A 239 0.62 -16.96 3.69
C VAL A 239 0.31 -18.46 3.56
N TYR A 240 -0.89 -18.89 3.93
CA TYR A 240 -1.32 -20.27 3.73
C TYR A 240 -1.50 -20.62 2.24
N PHE A 241 -1.86 -19.67 1.37
CA PHE A 241 -1.85 -19.87 -0.09
C PHE A 241 -0.43 -20.11 -0.62
N MET A 242 0.55 -19.36 -0.12
CA MET A 242 1.96 -19.59 -0.48
C MET A 242 2.41 -21.03 -0.16
N LEU A 243 1.86 -21.61 0.90
CA LEU A 243 2.11 -22.98 1.36
C LEU A 243 1.18 -24.03 0.70
N ASP A 244 0.33 -23.64 -0.24
CA ASP A 244 -0.72 -24.47 -0.88
C ASP A 244 -1.68 -25.14 0.14
N ASN A 245 -1.79 -24.58 1.35
CA ASN A 245 -2.64 -25.07 2.42
C ASN A 245 -3.93 -24.25 2.53
N HIS A 246 -4.83 -24.48 1.57
CA HIS A 246 -6.09 -23.76 1.48
C HIS A 246 -7.10 -24.13 2.59
N ALA A 247 -6.97 -25.32 3.20
CA ALA A 247 -7.84 -25.75 4.29
C ALA A 247 -7.69 -24.82 5.52
N ASP A 248 -6.45 -24.51 5.90
CA ASP A 248 -6.20 -23.57 7.00
C ASP A 248 -6.52 -22.13 6.60
N ALA A 249 -6.21 -21.72 5.36
CA ALA A 249 -6.54 -20.39 4.84
C ALA A 249 -8.03 -20.05 5.00
N ILE A 250 -8.93 -21.01 4.73
CA ILE A 250 -10.38 -20.84 4.89
C ILE A 250 -10.78 -20.42 6.30
N ASN A 251 -10.10 -20.94 7.34
CA ASN A 251 -10.41 -20.60 8.73
C ASN A 251 -10.16 -19.10 8.99
N TYR A 252 -9.01 -18.60 8.54
CA TYR A 252 -8.63 -17.20 8.67
C TYR A 252 -9.50 -16.27 7.81
N LEU A 253 -9.80 -16.66 6.57
CA LEU A 253 -10.71 -15.90 5.70
C LEU A 253 -12.12 -15.80 6.31
N LYS A 254 -12.64 -16.87 6.93
CA LYS A 254 -13.93 -16.82 7.63
C LYS A 254 -13.90 -15.90 8.85
N MET A 255 -12.78 -15.80 9.56
CA MET A 255 -12.62 -14.82 10.65
C MET A 255 -12.68 -13.40 10.10
N SER A 256 -11.92 -13.13 9.03
CA SER A 256 -11.92 -11.84 8.34
C SER A 256 -13.32 -11.49 7.80
N LEU A 257 -14.03 -12.44 7.19
CA LEU A 257 -15.37 -12.23 6.63
C LEU A 257 -16.38 -11.80 7.71
N ARG A 258 -16.40 -12.50 8.86
CA ARG A 258 -17.30 -12.15 9.97
C ARG A 258 -17.08 -10.73 10.48
N MET A 259 -15.83 -10.28 10.50
CA MET A 259 -15.50 -8.90 10.89
C MET A 259 -15.99 -7.90 9.84
N ALA A 260 -15.74 -8.18 8.55
CA ALA A 260 -16.20 -7.36 7.44
C ALA A 260 -17.73 -7.20 7.42
N GLU A 261 -18.46 -8.30 7.67
CA GLU A 261 -19.92 -8.31 7.82
C GLU A 261 -20.39 -7.46 9.00
N LYS A 262 -19.68 -7.51 10.14
CA LYS A 262 -20.02 -6.75 11.34
C LYS A 262 -19.90 -5.24 11.13
N ILE A 263 -18.86 -4.79 10.41
CA ILE A 263 -18.64 -3.39 10.07
C ILE A 263 -19.36 -2.97 8.78
N LYS A 264 -20.08 -3.90 8.13
CA LYS A 264 -20.85 -3.69 6.89
C LYS A 264 -20.01 -3.14 5.73
N ASN A 265 -18.76 -3.59 5.61
CA ASN A 265 -17.90 -3.20 4.49
C ASN A 265 -18.17 -4.11 3.28
N SER A 266 -19.11 -3.72 2.42
CA SER A 266 -19.55 -4.52 1.27
C SER A 266 -18.42 -4.87 0.28
N TYR A 267 -17.54 -3.93 -0.03
CA TYR A 267 -16.37 -4.18 -0.89
C TYR A 267 -15.47 -5.26 -0.30
N TYR A 268 -15.16 -5.15 0.99
CA TYR A 268 -14.35 -6.15 1.72
C TYR A 268 -15.03 -7.51 1.83
N ILE A 269 -16.36 -7.55 1.97
CA ILE A 269 -17.12 -8.80 1.98
C ILE A 269 -16.99 -9.53 0.63
N GLU A 270 -17.18 -8.84 -0.50
CA GLU A 270 -17.06 -9.47 -1.83
C GLU A 270 -15.64 -9.94 -2.11
N TYR A 271 -14.65 -9.13 -1.76
CA TYR A 271 -13.22 -9.50 -1.83
C TYR A 271 -12.92 -10.81 -1.09
N ILE A 272 -13.36 -10.95 0.17
CA ILE A 272 -13.13 -12.17 0.96
C ILE A 272 -13.93 -13.37 0.43
N ASN A 273 -15.15 -13.14 -0.10
CA ASN A 273 -15.92 -14.21 -0.74
C ASN A 273 -15.18 -14.78 -1.95
N SER A 274 -14.55 -13.95 -2.80
CA SER A 274 -13.75 -14.40 -3.93
C SER A 274 -12.53 -15.21 -3.49
N MET A 275 -11.82 -14.78 -2.44
CA MET A 275 -10.71 -15.55 -1.86
C MET A 275 -11.16 -16.89 -1.26
N LEU A 276 -12.34 -16.92 -0.62
CA LEU A 276 -12.95 -18.15 -0.14
C LEU A 276 -13.33 -19.07 -1.29
N ALA A 277 -13.94 -18.54 -2.35
CA ALA A 277 -14.28 -19.30 -3.54
C ALA A 277 -13.03 -19.94 -4.16
N TRP A 278 -11.94 -19.17 -4.28
CA TRP A 278 -10.65 -19.70 -4.72
C TRP A 278 -10.14 -20.84 -3.82
N SER A 279 -10.17 -20.64 -2.50
CA SER A 279 -9.72 -21.66 -1.54
C SER A 279 -10.54 -22.95 -1.62
N TYR A 280 -11.87 -22.81 -1.76
CA TYR A 280 -12.78 -23.93 -1.92
C TYR A 280 -12.61 -24.66 -3.25
N PHE A 281 -12.32 -23.93 -4.34
CA PHE A 281 -11.91 -24.52 -5.62
C PHE A 281 -10.64 -25.36 -5.45
N LYS A 282 -9.63 -24.81 -4.77
CA LYS A 282 -8.34 -25.48 -4.55
C LYS A 282 -8.43 -26.75 -3.71
N ILE A 283 -9.38 -26.85 -2.77
CA ILE A 283 -9.67 -28.10 -2.04
C ILE A 283 -10.74 -28.98 -2.71
N GLN A 284 -11.12 -28.67 -3.95
CA GLN A 284 -12.10 -29.41 -4.77
C GLN A 284 -13.54 -29.45 -4.22
N ASP A 285 -13.91 -28.53 -3.32
CA ASP A 285 -15.30 -28.32 -2.90
C ASP A 285 -15.95 -27.23 -3.76
N TYR A 286 -16.24 -27.61 -5.01
CA TYR A 286 -16.80 -26.73 -6.04
C TYR A 286 -18.18 -26.20 -5.66
N ASN A 287 -18.98 -27.00 -4.95
CA ASN A 287 -20.31 -26.59 -4.49
C ASN A 287 -20.22 -25.40 -3.53
N THR A 288 -19.31 -25.45 -2.57
CA THR A 288 -19.10 -24.34 -1.65
C THR A 288 -18.42 -23.17 -2.34
N SER A 289 -17.50 -23.42 -3.27
CA SER A 289 -16.91 -22.36 -4.11
C SER A 289 -17.99 -21.53 -4.83
N PHE A 290 -18.89 -22.20 -5.56
CA PHE A 290 -20.02 -21.52 -6.21
C PHE A 290 -20.95 -20.79 -5.24
N LYS A 291 -21.15 -21.31 -4.02
CA LYS A 291 -21.96 -20.60 -3.00
C LYS A 291 -21.36 -19.25 -2.63
N TYR A 292 -20.03 -19.13 -2.56
CA TYR A 292 -19.38 -17.86 -2.29
C TYR A 292 -19.40 -16.93 -3.50
N LEU A 293 -19.12 -17.43 -4.71
CA LEU A 293 -19.23 -16.62 -5.94
C LEU A 293 -20.63 -16.01 -6.10
N LYS A 294 -21.69 -16.77 -5.83
CA LYS A 294 -23.09 -16.29 -5.92
C LYS A 294 -23.47 -15.22 -4.89
N LYS A 295 -22.66 -15.01 -3.85
CA LYS A 295 -22.89 -13.93 -2.89
C LYS A 295 -22.41 -12.58 -3.40
N ASN A 296 -21.51 -12.57 -4.37
CA ASN A 296 -20.96 -11.34 -4.93
C ASN A 296 -21.94 -10.72 -5.91
N THR A 297 -22.11 -9.41 -5.82
CA THR A 297 -22.98 -8.62 -6.70
C THR A 297 -22.20 -8.02 -7.87
N GLY A 298 -20.87 -8.11 -7.84
CA GLY A 298 -19.98 -7.59 -8.88
C GLY A 298 -19.51 -6.18 -8.58
N LEU A 299 -19.31 -5.85 -7.30
CA LEU A 299 -18.66 -4.61 -6.90
C LEU A 299 -17.22 -4.61 -7.43
N ILE A 300 -16.82 -3.50 -8.04
CA ILE A 300 -15.45 -3.32 -8.53
C ILE A 300 -14.58 -2.91 -7.34
N ASP A 301 -13.58 -3.73 -7.05
CA ASP A 301 -12.60 -3.51 -6.00
C ASP A 301 -11.21 -3.42 -6.63
N HIS A 302 -10.38 -2.47 -6.18
CA HIS A 302 -9.03 -2.31 -6.72
C HIS A 302 -8.03 -3.30 -6.11
N ARG A 303 -8.42 -4.05 -5.08
CA ARG A 303 -7.59 -5.13 -4.52
C ARG A 303 -7.51 -6.28 -5.51
N MET A 304 -6.28 -6.68 -5.80
CA MET A 304 -6.02 -7.73 -6.77
C MET A 304 -6.49 -9.10 -6.26
N ILE A 305 -7.40 -9.72 -7.01
CA ILE A 305 -7.91 -11.08 -6.79
C ILE A 305 -7.94 -11.86 -8.10
N ILE A 306 -8.11 -13.17 -7.99
CA ILE A 306 -8.49 -13.98 -9.16
C ILE A 306 -9.97 -13.69 -9.45
N PRO A 307 -10.34 -13.23 -10.66
CA PRO A 307 -11.72 -12.88 -10.97
C PRO A 307 -12.69 -14.04 -10.75
N ASP A 308 -13.88 -13.75 -10.23
CA ASP A 308 -14.96 -14.73 -10.05
C ASP A 308 -15.28 -15.50 -11.34
N SER A 309 -15.25 -14.81 -12.48
CA SER A 309 -15.46 -15.40 -13.81
C SER A 309 -14.38 -16.43 -14.19
N VAL A 310 -13.13 -16.18 -13.80
CA VAL A 310 -12.00 -17.10 -14.03
C VAL A 310 -12.15 -18.32 -13.13
N ILE A 311 -12.50 -18.13 -11.85
CA ILE A 311 -12.77 -19.23 -10.92
C ILE A 311 -13.93 -20.11 -11.43
N GLU A 312 -15.02 -19.48 -11.88
CA GLU A 312 -16.17 -20.16 -12.48
C GLU A 312 -15.76 -21.01 -13.69
N CYS A 313 -14.97 -20.46 -14.62
CA CYS A 313 -14.46 -21.20 -15.78
C CYS A 313 -13.56 -22.37 -15.38
N LEU A 314 -12.66 -22.17 -14.42
CA LEU A 314 -11.77 -23.24 -13.92
C LEU A 314 -12.56 -24.39 -13.29
N ILE A 315 -13.62 -24.09 -12.53
CA ILE A 315 -14.49 -25.12 -11.95
C ILE A 315 -15.17 -25.93 -13.05
N TYR A 316 -15.83 -25.27 -14.01
CA TYR A 316 -16.53 -25.99 -15.08
C TYR A 316 -15.57 -26.77 -15.99
N PHE A 317 -14.38 -26.23 -16.26
CA PHE A 317 -13.33 -26.96 -16.95
C PHE A 317 -12.91 -28.22 -16.19
N THR A 318 -12.73 -28.12 -14.87
CA THR A 318 -12.32 -29.26 -14.02
C THR A 318 -13.43 -30.32 -13.89
N LEU A 319 -14.70 -29.91 -13.95
CA LEU A 319 -15.86 -30.79 -13.95
C LEU A 319 -16.19 -31.37 -15.35
N GLU A 320 -15.44 -30.98 -16.37
CA GLU A 320 -15.69 -31.30 -17.78
C GLU A 320 -17.08 -30.85 -18.29
N ASP A 321 -17.66 -29.84 -17.65
CA ASP A 321 -18.98 -29.29 -17.97
C ASP A 321 -18.88 -28.22 -19.07
N ARG A 322 -18.84 -28.68 -20.32
CA ARG A 322 -18.69 -27.84 -21.51
C ARG A 322 -19.85 -26.88 -21.73
N GLU A 323 -21.06 -27.27 -21.33
CA GLU A 323 -22.26 -26.45 -21.53
C GLU A 323 -22.20 -25.20 -20.65
N ASN A 324 -21.97 -25.38 -19.35
CA ASN A 324 -21.86 -24.25 -18.45
C ASN A 324 -20.58 -23.44 -18.69
N LEU A 325 -19.45 -24.09 -19.02
CA LEU A 325 -18.23 -23.39 -19.39
C LEU A 325 -18.46 -22.42 -20.57
N LYS A 326 -19.19 -22.85 -21.60
CA LYS A 326 -19.54 -22.00 -22.76
C LYS A 326 -20.29 -20.72 -22.36
N ASN A 327 -21.11 -20.80 -21.33
CA ASN A 327 -21.81 -19.62 -20.80
C ASN A 327 -20.86 -18.73 -19.99
N SER A 328 -19.99 -19.35 -19.16
CA SER A 328 -19.09 -18.63 -18.25
C SER A 328 -17.95 -17.91 -18.95
N ILE A 329 -17.42 -18.43 -20.06
CA ILE A 329 -16.30 -17.77 -20.79
C ILE A 329 -16.65 -16.36 -21.28
N ASN A 330 -17.94 -16.08 -21.55
CA ASN A 330 -18.38 -14.74 -21.97
C ASN A 330 -18.26 -13.71 -20.84
N LYS A 331 -18.17 -14.15 -19.57
CA LYS A 331 -18.01 -13.29 -18.40
C LYS A 331 -16.56 -12.88 -18.16
N LEU A 332 -15.59 -13.47 -18.88
CA LEU A 332 -14.17 -13.10 -18.75
C LEU A 332 -13.89 -11.66 -19.21
N ASP A 333 -14.79 -11.09 -20.04
CA ASP A 333 -14.63 -9.75 -20.62
C ASP A 333 -15.48 -8.67 -19.93
N THR A 334 -15.93 -8.92 -18.70
CA THR A 334 -16.69 -7.94 -17.93
C THR A 334 -15.75 -6.89 -17.30
N PRO A 335 -16.25 -5.67 -17.01
CA PRO A 335 -15.47 -4.66 -16.28
C PRO A 335 -14.87 -5.20 -14.98
N GLN A 336 -15.61 -6.05 -14.25
CA GLN A 336 -15.14 -6.68 -13.02
C GLN A 336 -13.92 -7.60 -13.28
N SER A 337 -13.92 -8.34 -14.37
CA SER A 337 -12.78 -9.21 -14.69
C SER A 337 -11.58 -8.39 -15.13
N LEU A 338 -11.81 -7.39 -15.98
CA LEU A 338 -10.77 -6.53 -16.54
C LEU A 338 -10.14 -5.57 -15.51
N GLU A 339 -10.74 -5.43 -14.33
CA GLU A 339 -10.12 -4.73 -13.19
C GLU A 339 -8.90 -5.49 -12.65
N HIS A 340 -8.92 -6.82 -12.71
CA HIS A 340 -7.90 -7.66 -12.06
C HIS A 340 -6.99 -8.41 -13.05
N ILE A 341 -7.40 -8.53 -14.32
CA ILE A 341 -6.60 -9.15 -15.37
C ILE A 341 -6.54 -8.24 -16.61
N SER A 342 -5.42 -8.30 -17.33
CA SER A 342 -5.28 -7.54 -18.57
C SER A 342 -6.29 -8.02 -19.62
N LYS A 343 -6.66 -7.13 -20.55
CA LYS A 343 -7.50 -7.48 -21.70
C LYS A 343 -6.89 -8.62 -22.52
N ASP A 344 -5.56 -8.64 -22.64
CA ASP A 344 -4.83 -9.69 -23.36
C ASP A 344 -4.94 -11.04 -22.64
N LEU A 345 -4.76 -11.06 -21.32
CA LEU A 345 -4.94 -12.28 -20.51
C LEU A 345 -6.37 -12.80 -20.62
N SER A 346 -7.37 -11.93 -20.51
CA SER A 346 -8.79 -12.28 -20.66
C SER A 346 -9.06 -12.93 -22.03
N ASN A 347 -8.56 -12.32 -23.11
CA ASN A 347 -8.71 -12.83 -24.47
C ASN A 347 -8.05 -14.21 -24.65
N ILE A 348 -6.89 -14.44 -24.03
CA ILE A 348 -6.19 -15.72 -24.13
C ILE A 348 -6.88 -16.80 -23.30
N LEU A 349 -7.37 -16.47 -22.10
CA LEU A 349 -8.20 -17.37 -21.29
C LEU A 349 -9.46 -17.79 -22.06
N PHE A 350 -10.13 -16.84 -22.73
CA PHE A 350 -11.27 -17.12 -23.59
C PHE A 350 -10.89 -18.11 -24.71
N LYS A 351 -9.78 -17.86 -25.42
CA LYS A 351 -9.30 -18.75 -26.49
C LYS A 351 -8.98 -20.15 -25.97
N LEU A 352 -8.34 -20.26 -24.80
CA LEU A 352 -8.03 -21.54 -24.15
C LEU A 352 -9.31 -22.34 -23.90
N PHE A 353 -10.26 -21.77 -23.16
CA PHE A 353 -11.49 -22.49 -22.82
C PHE A 353 -12.38 -22.76 -24.05
N ASN A 354 -12.44 -21.85 -25.02
CA ASN A 354 -13.17 -22.09 -26.26
C ASN A 354 -12.53 -23.22 -27.08
N PHE A 355 -11.20 -23.27 -27.15
CA PHE A 355 -10.48 -24.38 -27.80
C PHE A 355 -10.79 -25.71 -27.11
N TYR A 356 -10.81 -25.75 -25.78
CA TYR A 356 -11.25 -26.92 -25.03
C TYR A 356 -12.68 -27.32 -25.43
N ILE A 357 -13.65 -26.40 -25.42
CA ILE A 357 -15.07 -26.67 -25.75
C ILE A 357 -15.23 -27.26 -27.15
N GLU A 358 -14.50 -26.75 -28.14
CA GLU A 358 -14.62 -27.17 -29.54
C GLU A 358 -13.87 -28.46 -29.87
N ASN A 359 -12.89 -28.87 -29.05
CA ASN A 359 -11.99 -29.97 -29.38
C ASN A 359 -11.97 -31.03 -28.27
N GLU A 360 -12.46 -32.23 -28.57
CA GLU A 360 -12.39 -33.36 -27.63
C GLU A 360 -10.95 -33.82 -27.37
N ASN A 361 -10.09 -33.77 -28.41
CA ASN A 361 -8.67 -34.17 -28.32
C ASN A 361 -7.73 -32.98 -28.01
N TYR A 362 -8.22 -31.94 -27.34
CA TYR A 362 -7.46 -30.72 -27.04
C TYR A 362 -6.08 -30.99 -26.42
N ILE A 363 -5.99 -31.98 -25.52
CA ILE A 363 -4.76 -32.32 -24.77
C ILE A 363 -3.60 -32.82 -25.65
N LYS A 364 -3.84 -33.19 -26.91
CA LYS A 364 -2.79 -33.57 -27.88
C LYS A 364 -2.41 -32.44 -28.83
N SER A 365 -3.12 -31.32 -28.78
CA SER A 365 -2.94 -30.22 -29.72
C SER A 365 -1.78 -29.31 -29.31
N PRO A 366 -0.84 -28.99 -30.22
CA PRO A 366 0.17 -27.95 -29.99
C PRO A 366 -0.44 -26.55 -29.73
N VAL A 367 -1.68 -26.31 -30.19
CA VAL A 367 -2.40 -25.05 -29.91
C VAL A 367 -2.70 -24.92 -28.41
N TRP A 368 -3.07 -26.02 -27.75
CA TRP A 368 -3.32 -26.04 -26.31
C TRP A 368 -2.07 -25.68 -25.51
N GLU A 369 -0.93 -26.26 -25.89
CA GLU A 369 0.38 -25.92 -25.32
C GLU A 369 0.72 -24.44 -25.48
N GLY A 370 0.59 -23.90 -26.71
CA GLY A 370 0.92 -22.51 -26.98
C GLY A 370 0.08 -21.53 -26.17
N LEU A 371 -1.22 -21.83 -25.97
CA LEU A 371 -2.11 -21.03 -25.14
C LEU A 371 -1.71 -21.10 -23.65
N LEU A 372 -1.39 -22.28 -23.14
CA LEU A 372 -0.95 -22.45 -21.75
C LEU A 372 0.38 -21.73 -21.47
N ILE A 373 1.36 -21.84 -22.37
CA ILE A 373 2.65 -21.15 -22.24
C ILE A 373 2.41 -19.63 -22.18
N TYR A 374 1.61 -19.10 -23.10
CA TYR A 374 1.28 -17.67 -23.10
C TYR A 374 0.67 -17.22 -21.78
N ILE A 375 -0.30 -17.97 -21.24
CA ILE A 375 -0.93 -17.63 -19.95
C ILE A 375 0.08 -17.64 -18.81
N VAL A 376 0.94 -18.67 -18.75
CA VAL A 376 1.94 -18.80 -17.68
C VAL A 376 2.99 -17.68 -17.73
N ASP A 377 3.34 -17.22 -18.93
CA ASP A 377 4.31 -16.14 -19.14
C ASP A 377 3.70 -14.75 -18.89
N ASP A 378 2.41 -14.56 -19.21
CA ASP A 378 1.70 -13.28 -19.04
C ASP A 378 1.30 -13.02 -17.56
N ILE A 379 0.97 -14.06 -16.79
CA ILE A 379 0.62 -13.91 -15.38
C ILE A 379 1.88 -13.62 -14.54
N THR A 380 2.08 -12.35 -14.20
CA THR A 380 3.20 -11.89 -13.35
C THR A 380 2.81 -11.71 -11.88
N GLN A 381 1.57 -11.30 -11.60
CA GLN A 381 1.14 -10.91 -10.24
C GLN A 381 0.22 -11.95 -9.56
N LEU A 382 -0.65 -12.64 -10.32
CA LEU A 382 -1.58 -13.65 -9.79
C LEU A 382 -0.89 -15.02 -9.64
N VAL A 383 0.08 -15.11 -8.73
CA VAL A 383 0.92 -16.31 -8.52
C VAL A 383 0.08 -17.59 -8.35
N GLU A 384 -1.02 -17.51 -7.59
CA GLU A 384 -1.91 -18.65 -7.36
C GLU A 384 -2.61 -19.13 -8.65
N LEU A 385 -3.03 -18.20 -9.51
CA LEU A 385 -3.61 -18.53 -10.80
C LEU A 385 -2.56 -19.14 -11.73
N ARG A 386 -1.34 -18.59 -11.72
CA ARG A 386 -0.21 -19.09 -12.50
C ARG A 386 0.11 -20.55 -12.15
N LYS A 387 0.11 -20.90 -10.86
CA LYS A 387 0.33 -22.28 -10.38
C LYS A 387 -0.66 -23.27 -11.01
N VAL A 388 -1.93 -22.89 -11.19
CA VAL A 388 -2.96 -23.74 -11.82
C VAL A 388 -2.62 -24.00 -13.30
N PHE A 389 -2.28 -22.97 -14.06
CA PHE A 389 -1.92 -23.15 -15.48
C PHE A 389 -0.58 -23.88 -15.67
N ILE A 390 0.38 -23.73 -14.75
CA ILE A 390 1.58 -24.57 -14.71
C ILE A 390 1.22 -26.04 -14.52
N SER A 391 0.24 -26.36 -13.66
CA SER A 391 -0.24 -27.73 -13.48
C SER A 391 -0.85 -28.29 -14.76
N TYR A 392 -1.69 -27.52 -15.47
CA TYR A 392 -2.27 -27.94 -16.74
C TYR A 392 -1.23 -28.14 -17.84
N LEU A 393 -0.20 -27.30 -17.89
CA LEU A 393 0.91 -27.46 -18.84
C LEU A 393 1.76 -28.69 -18.52
N LYS A 394 1.98 -28.98 -17.24
CA LYS A 394 2.63 -30.20 -16.78
C LYS A 394 1.84 -31.45 -17.17
N GLU A 395 0.52 -31.44 -16.98
CA GLU A 395 -0.37 -32.53 -17.41
C GLU A 395 -0.31 -32.76 -18.91
N TYR A 396 -0.34 -31.68 -19.71
CA TYR A 396 -0.16 -31.76 -21.16
C TYR A 396 1.17 -32.45 -21.52
N TYR A 397 2.29 -32.04 -20.92
CA TYR A 397 3.59 -32.66 -21.22
C TYR A 397 3.64 -34.13 -20.83
N ILE A 398 3.09 -34.50 -19.66
CA ILE A 398 3.02 -35.90 -19.23
C ILE A 398 2.20 -36.73 -20.22
N HIS A 399 1.02 -36.23 -20.63
CA HIS A 399 0.14 -36.90 -21.58
C HIS A 399 0.81 -37.11 -22.95
N ASN A 400 1.64 -36.14 -23.39
CA ASN A 400 2.38 -36.21 -24.64
C ASN A 400 3.79 -36.81 -24.50
N ARG A 401 4.08 -37.50 -23.38
CA ARG A 401 5.36 -38.19 -23.09
C ARG A 401 6.59 -37.27 -23.09
N ARG A 402 6.40 -35.97 -22.86
CA ARG A 402 7.43 -34.94 -22.72
C ARG A 402 7.84 -34.75 -21.27
N TYR A 403 8.25 -35.84 -20.62
CA TYR A 403 8.54 -35.86 -19.18
C TYR A 403 9.69 -34.94 -18.76
N LYS A 404 10.66 -34.68 -19.66
CA LYS A 404 11.75 -33.73 -19.41
C LYS A 404 11.20 -32.31 -19.27
N ASP A 405 10.30 -31.90 -20.15
CA ASP A 405 9.70 -30.56 -20.11
C ASP A 405 8.82 -30.41 -18.86
N ALA A 406 8.08 -31.46 -18.49
CA ALA A 406 7.32 -31.53 -17.24
C ALA A 406 8.18 -31.40 -15.97
N LEU A 407 9.44 -31.86 -16.01
CA LEU A 407 10.36 -31.79 -14.87
C LEU A 407 10.98 -30.39 -14.70
N PHE A 408 11.16 -29.64 -15.79
CA PHE A 408 11.81 -28.33 -15.76
C PHE A 408 10.84 -27.14 -15.60
N LEU A 409 9.53 -27.38 -15.62
CA LEU A 409 8.52 -26.39 -15.22
C LEU A 409 8.67 -26.02 -13.75
N LYS A 410 8.89 -24.73 -13.48
CA LYS A 410 9.01 -24.17 -12.13
C LYS A 410 7.81 -23.29 -11.80
#